data_AF-A0A142LMW7-F1
#
_entry.id   AF-A0A142LMW7-F1
#
_cell.length_a   1.000
_cell.length_b   1.000
_cell.length_c   1.000
_cell.angle_alpha   90.00
_cell.angle_beta   90.00
_cell.angle_gamma   90.00
#
_symmetry.space_group_name_H-M   'P 1'
#
loop_
_entity.id
_entity.type
_entity.pdbx_description
1 polymer ?
#
loop_
_entity_poly.entity_id
_entity_poly.type
_entity_poly.pdbx_seq_one_letter_code
_entity_poly.pdbx_strand_id
1 'polypeptide(L)'
;MAPVVMIATSNPVDAAPATPAAAPVAAPVKVASGDSVYKAACAACHTAGVAGAPKTGDKSQWAPRMAQGKDTLYKHAIVGFQGKVGVMPAKGGNTALSDADVKAAVDFMLVSAK
;
A
#
# COMPACT_ATOMS: atom_id res chain seq x y z
N MET A 1 -8.57 -75.88 0.58
CA MET A 1 -7.48 -75.31 1.41
C MET A 1 -8.06 -74.13 2.16
N ALA A 2 -8.22 -74.28 3.47
CA ALA A 2 -8.43 -73.19 4.44
C ALA A 2 -7.11 -72.36 4.55
N PRO A 3 -7.00 -71.24 5.31
CA PRO A 3 -7.86 -70.91 6.46
C PRO A 3 -8.07 -69.40 6.81
N VAL A 4 -8.97 -69.21 7.80
CA VAL A 4 -8.84 -68.31 8.99
C VAL A 4 -8.74 -66.80 8.71
N VAL A 5 -9.81 -66.03 8.95
CA VAL A 5 -10.17 -65.38 10.25
C VAL A 5 -9.01 -64.55 10.80
N MET A 6 -9.20 -63.25 11.04
CA MET A 6 -8.95 -62.60 12.34
C MET A 6 -9.01 -61.05 12.31
N ILE A 7 -9.94 -60.55 13.15
CA ILE A 7 -9.84 -59.44 14.11
C ILE A 7 -9.68 -57.98 13.62
N ALA A 8 -10.52 -57.14 14.24
CA ALA A 8 -10.40 -55.69 14.41
C ALA A 8 -9.03 -55.23 14.92
N THR A 9 -8.65 -53.98 14.64
CA THR A 9 -8.40 -52.92 15.64
C THR A 9 -7.73 -51.70 15.00
N SER A 10 -8.30 -50.52 15.28
CA SER A 10 -7.61 -49.27 15.62
C SER A 10 -6.67 -48.60 14.60
N ASN A 11 -7.14 -47.46 14.09
CA ASN A 11 -6.29 -46.34 13.65
C ASN A 11 -5.28 -45.94 14.74
N PRO A 12 -4.03 -45.66 14.37
CA PRO A 12 -3.29 -44.53 14.91
C PRO A 12 -3.35 -43.38 13.91
N VAL A 13 -3.82 -42.24 14.41
CA VAL A 13 -3.60 -40.92 13.81
C VAL A 13 -2.10 -40.64 13.80
N ASP A 14 -1.47 -40.71 12.62
CA ASP A 14 -0.14 -40.15 12.40
C ASP A 14 -0.29 -38.84 11.65
N ALA A 15 0.02 -37.75 12.36
CA ALA A 15 0.00 -36.40 11.84
C ALA A 15 1.22 -36.19 10.94
N ALA A 16 1.01 -36.32 9.62
CA ALA A 16 1.97 -35.85 8.64
C ALA A 16 2.18 -34.33 8.82
N PRO A 17 3.43 -33.81 8.81
CA PRO A 17 3.66 -32.39 8.87
C PRO A 17 3.11 -31.76 7.58
N ALA A 18 2.11 -30.89 7.73
CA ALA A 18 1.61 -30.08 6.64
C ALA A 18 2.75 -29.17 6.16
N THR A 19 3.31 -29.48 5.00
CA THR A 19 4.11 -28.53 4.22
C THR A 19 3.32 -27.23 4.08
N PRO A 20 3.83 -26.07 4.54
CA PRO A 20 3.14 -24.82 4.29
C PRO A 20 3.05 -24.64 2.78
N ALA A 21 1.81 -24.59 2.26
CA ALA A 21 1.56 -24.16 0.89
C ALA A 21 2.21 -22.78 0.73
N ALA A 22 3.26 -22.72 -0.09
CA ALA A 22 3.90 -21.46 -0.44
C ALA A 22 2.83 -20.55 -1.04
N ALA A 23 2.51 -19.46 -0.34
CA ALA A 23 1.71 -18.39 -0.88
C ALA A 23 2.34 -17.93 -2.21
N PRO A 24 1.54 -17.59 -3.23
CA PRO A 24 2.09 -17.10 -4.49
C PRO A 24 2.95 -15.88 -4.17
N VAL A 25 4.25 -16.00 -4.39
CA VAL A 25 5.18 -14.88 -4.34
C VAL A 25 4.70 -13.91 -5.40
N ALA A 26 4.07 -12.82 -4.96
CA ALA A 26 3.63 -11.76 -5.86
C ALA A 26 4.84 -11.35 -6.71
N ALA A 27 4.71 -11.45 -8.03
CA ALA A 27 5.75 -11.02 -8.95
C ALA A 27 6.21 -9.60 -8.57
N PRO A 28 7.52 -9.29 -8.67
CA PRO A 28 8.02 -7.98 -8.29
C PRO A 28 7.30 -6.90 -9.10
N VAL A 29 6.44 -6.14 -8.43
CA VAL A 29 5.78 -4.98 -9.02
C VAL A 29 6.87 -3.95 -9.25
N LYS A 30 7.09 -3.58 -10.51
CA LYS A 30 8.04 -2.52 -10.85
C LYS A 30 7.50 -1.19 -10.34
N VAL A 31 8.00 -0.75 -9.19
CA VAL A 31 7.65 0.53 -8.58
C VAL A 31 8.33 1.64 -9.36
N ALA A 32 7.57 2.62 -9.83
CA ALA A 32 8.09 3.82 -10.47
C ALA A 32 8.78 4.72 -9.42
N SER A 33 9.73 5.55 -9.86
CA SER A 33 10.32 6.56 -8.99
C SER A 33 9.24 7.53 -8.49
N GLY A 34 9.29 7.87 -7.20
CA GLY A 34 8.33 8.78 -6.57
C GLY A 34 8.26 10.16 -7.23
N ASP A 35 9.38 10.68 -7.72
CA ASP A 35 9.40 11.96 -8.45
C ASP A 35 8.63 11.88 -9.78
N SER A 36 8.71 10.74 -10.45
CA SER A 36 8.09 10.50 -11.76
C SER A 36 6.58 10.37 -11.59
N VAL A 37 6.14 9.61 -10.58
CA VAL A 37 4.72 9.51 -10.21
C VAL A 37 4.19 10.87 -9.75
N TYR A 38 4.95 11.60 -8.94
CA TYR A 38 4.59 12.95 -8.52
C TYR A 38 4.33 13.86 -9.72
N LYS A 39 5.25 13.92 -10.69
CA LYS A 39 5.10 14.73 -11.90
C LYS A 39 3.88 14.33 -12.72
N ALA A 40 3.63 13.03 -12.84
CA ALA A 40 2.55 12.50 -13.67
C ALA A 40 1.14 12.67 -13.08
N ALA A 41 0.99 12.57 -11.76
CA ALA A 41 -0.33 12.49 -11.12
C ALA A 41 -0.56 13.48 -9.97
N CYS A 42 0.48 13.95 -9.28
CA CYS A 42 0.34 14.72 -8.05
C CYS A 42 0.60 16.22 -8.25
N ALA A 43 1.51 16.55 -9.18
CA ALA A 43 2.02 17.90 -9.39
C ALA A 43 0.94 18.89 -9.81
N ALA A 44 -0.11 18.43 -10.50
CA ALA A 44 -1.23 19.25 -10.96
C ALA A 44 -1.87 20.05 -9.81
N CYS A 45 -1.96 19.45 -8.62
CA CYS A 45 -2.52 20.12 -7.45
C CYS A 45 -1.44 20.58 -6.47
N HIS A 46 -0.44 19.74 -6.22
CA HIS A 46 0.50 19.96 -5.12
C HIS A 46 1.67 20.91 -5.47
N THR A 47 1.87 21.28 -6.73
CA THR A 47 2.91 22.27 -7.06
C THR A 47 2.46 23.69 -6.67
N ALA A 48 1.27 24.09 -7.13
CA ALA A 48 0.72 25.42 -6.88
C ALA A 48 -0.23 25.49 -5.67
N GLY A 49 -0.60 24.35 -5.09
CA GLY A 49 -1.57 24.27 -4.00
C GLY A 49 -3.01 24.49 -4.46
N VAL A 50 -3.36 23.94 -5.62
CA VAL A 50 -4.69 24.07 -6.23
C VAL A 50 -5.74 23.49 -5.29
N ALA A 51 -6.88 24.18 -5.17
CA ALA A 51 -8.00 23.77 -4.33
C ALA A 51 -7.60 23.46 -2.86
N GLY A 52 -6.61 24.19 -2.32
CA GLY A 52 -6.14 24.02 -0.95
C GLY A 52 -5.23 22.80 -0.74
N ALA A 53 -4.71 22.20 -1.81
CA ALA A 53 -3.73 21.12 -1.72
C ALA A 53 -2.45 21.62 -1.03
N PRO A 54 -1.82 20.80 -0.15
CA PRO A 54 -0.56 21.18 0.47
C PRO A 54 0.53 21.30 -0.58
N LYS A 55 1.18 22.47 -0.64
CA LYS A 55 2.26 22.73 -1.60
C LYS A 55 3.48 21.86 -1.28
N THR A 56 4.01 21.15 -2.26
CA THR A 56 5.25 20.39 -2.11
C THR A 56 6.38 21.33 -1.71
N GLY A 57 7.14 20.96 -0.67
CA GLY A 57 8.21 21.80 -0.12
C GLY A 57 7.79 22.82 0.93
N ASP A 58 6.48 23.05 1.14
CA ASP A 58 6.00 23.95 2.17
C ASP A 58 6.01 23.29 3.55
N LYS A 59 7.10 23.49 4.30
CA LYS A 59 7.30 22.89 5.63
C LYS A 59 6.17 23.19 6.60
N SER A 60 5.61 24.41 6.56
CA SER A 60 4.53 24.83 7.46
C SER A 60 3.23 24.08 7.18
N GLN A 61 2.94 23.78 5.90
CA GLN A 61 1.78 22.98 5.54
C GLN A 61 1.98 21.49 5.84
N TRP A 62 3.21 20.98 5.70
CA TRP A 62 3.52 19.56 5.87
C TRP A 62 3.81 19.13 7.31
N ALA A 63 4.32 20.00 8.17
CA ALA A 63 4.59 19.67 9.58
C ALA A 63 3.39 19.04 10.33
N PRO A 64 2.18 19.65 10.34
CA PRO A 64 1.02 19.04 11.01
C PRO A 64 0.53 17.77 10.33
N ARG A 65 0.83 17.56 9.05
CA ARG A 65 0.47 16.34 8.30
C ARG A 65 1.42 15.20 8.64
N MET A 66 2.72 15.48 8.69
CA MET A 66 3.73 14.52 9.12
C MET A 66 3.51 14.04 10.55
N ALA A 67 2.98 14.90 11.44
CA ALA A 67 2.59 14.53 12.80
C ALA A 67 1.46 13.47 12.85
N GLN A 68 0.67 13.30 11.79
CA GLN A 68 -0.34 12.24 11.69
C GLN A 68 0.25 10.85 11.40
N GLY A 69 1.55 10.78 11.08
CA GLY A 69 2.26 9.56 10.69
C GLY A 69 2.19 9.26 9.20
N LYS A 70 3.24 8.62 8.68
CA LYS A 70 3.36 8.29 7.25
C LYS A 70 2.24 7.37 6.76
N ASP A 71 1.85 6.38 7.57
CA ASP A 71 0.80 5.42 7.19
C ASP A 71 -0.56 6.09 6.95
N THR A 72 -0.90 7.08 7.76
CA THR A 72 -2.10 7.89 7.57
C THR A 72 -2.06 8.64 6.24
N LEU A 73 -0.91 9.23 5.89
CA LEU A 73 -0.74 9.97 4.64
C LEU A 73 -0.80 9.04 3.42
N TYR A 74 -0.21 7.85 3.51
CA TYR A 74 -0.32 6.84 2.47
C TYR A 74 -1.76 6.40 2.28
N LYS A 75 -2.48 6.11 3.37
CA LYS A 75 -3.89 5.72 3.29
C LYS A 75 -4.70 6.81 2.60
N HIS A 76 -4.60 8.05 3.04
CA HIS A 76 -5.28 9.20 2.41
C HIS A 76 -4.95 9.34 0.93
N ALA A 77 -3.69 9.14 0.53
CA ALA A 77 -3.31 9.22 -0.88
C ALA A 77 -3.84 8.05 -1.72
N ILE A 78 -3.90 6.84 -1.15
CA ILE A 78 -4.36 5.63 -1.84
C ILE A 78 -5.88 5.63 -1.99
N VAL A 79 -6.61 5.81 -0.89
CA VAL A 79 -8.09 5.69 -0.88
C VAL A 79 -8.80 7.01 -1.15
N GLY A 80 -8.06 8.12 -1.16
CA GLY A 80 -8.62 9.46 -1.22
C GLY A 80 -8.90 10.02 0.17
N PHE A 81 -9.01 11.34 0.25
CA PHE A 81 -9.23 12.05 1.50
C PHE A 81 -9.99 13.36 1.28
N GLN A 82 -11.04 13.56 2.06
CA GLN A 82 -11.71 14.85 2.14
C GLN A 82 -11.20 15.59 3.38
N GLY A 83 -10.40 16.63 3.14
CA GLY A 83 -9.88 17.50 4.17
C GLY A 83 -10.78 18.72 4.40
N LYS A 84 -10.37 19.54 5.37
CA LYS A 84 -11.07 20.79 5.71
C LYS A 84 -11.06 21.81 4.57
N VAL A 85 -10.01 21.80 3.75
CA VAL A 85 -9.72 22.85 2.75
C VAL A 85 -9.76 22.33 1.31
N GLY A 86 -9.96 21.03 1.10
CA GLY A 86 -9.92 20.44 -0.24
C GLY A 86 -10.13 18.94 -0.23
N VAL A 87 -10.25 18.38 -1.43
CA VAL A 87 -10.43 16.95 -1.67
C VAL A 87 -9.19 16.42 -2.40
N MET A 88 -8.61 15.35 -1.87
CA MET A 88 -7.59 14.56 -2.54
C MET A 88 -8.27 13.31 -3.13
N PRO A 89 -8.33 13.16 -4.46
CA PRO A 89 -8.90 11.97 -5.08
C PRO A 89 -8.04 10.73 -4.79
N ALA A 90 -8.67 9.56 -4.80
CA ALA A 90 -7.98 8.28 -4.66
C ALA A 90 -6.86 8.13 -5.70
N LYS A 91 -5.68 7.70 -5.25
CA LYS A 91 -4.46 7.55 -6.06
C LYS A 91 -4.09 8.81 -6.87
N GLY A 92 -4.39 9.99 -6.33
CA GLY A 92 -4.16 11.27 -7.04
C GLY A 92 -4.99 11.41 -8.32
N GLY A 93 -6.11 10.68 -8.43
CA GLY A 93 -6.96 10.67 -9.62
C GLY A 93 -6.50 9.73 -10.72
N ASN A 94 -5.38 9.01 -10.53
CA ASN A 94 -4.88 8.04 -11.48
C ASN A 94 -5.05 6.60 -10.94
N THR A 95 -6.13 5.94 -11.36
CA THR A 95 -6.46 4.58 -10.92
C THR A 95 -5.49 3.51 -11.42
N ALA A 96 -4.64 3.82 -12.42
CA ALA A 96 -3.64 2.91 -12.94
C ALA A 96 -2.40 2.77 -12.04
N LEU A 97 -2.21 3.68 -11.07
CA LEU A 97 -1.08 3.61 -10.14
C LEU A 97 -1.22 2.43 -9.17
N SER A 98 -0.13 1.73 -8.91
CA SER A 98 -0.08 0.79 -7.80
C SER A 98 0.00 1.55 -6.46
N ASP A 99 -0.40 0.90 -5.38
CA ASP A 99 -0.28 1.50 -4.03
C ASP A 99 1.18 1.79 -3.68
N ALA A 100 2.12 1.02 -4.23
CA ALA A 100 3.56 1.25 -4.06
C ALA A 100 4.01 2.53 -4.77
N ASP A 101 3.52 2.79 -5.98
CA ASP A 101 3.81 4.03 -6.73
C ASP A 101 3.28 5.26 -5.98
N VAL A 102 2.05 5.17 -5.45
CA VAL A 102 1.46 6.24 -4.65
C VAL A 102 2.28 6.51 -3.39
N LYS A 103 2.70 5.46 -2.67
CA LYS A 103 3.56 5.59 -1.48
C LYS A 103 4.90 6.25 -1.81
N ALA A 104 5.53 5.84 -2.91
CA ALA A 104 6.78 6.44 -3.38
C ALA A 104 6.62 7.94 -3.68
N ALA A 105 5.50 8.34 -4.31
CA ALA A 105 5.20 9.75 -4.55
C ALA A 105 4.98 10.54 -3.26
N VAL A 106 4.25 9.97 -2.29
CA VAL A 106 4.07 10.60 -0.97
C VAL A 106 5.42 10.77 -0.28
N ASP A 107 6.31 9.77 -0.33
CA ASP A 107 7.65 9.86 0.24
C ASP A 107 8.49 10.99 -0.38
N PHE A 108 8.44 11.12 -1.70
CA PHE A 108 9.08 12.23 -2.40
C PHE A 108 8.60 13.58 -1.87
N MET A 109 7.29 13.75 -1.69
CA MET A 109 6.71 15.00 -1.18
C MET A 109 7.11 15.28 0.28
N LEU A 110 7.13 14.24 1.12
CA LEU A 110 7.56 14.33 2.51
C LEU A 110 9.03 14.70 2.65
N VAL A 111 9.90 14.13 1.82
CA VAL A 111 11.33 14.49 1.79
C VAL A 111 11.51 15.91 1.30
N SER A 112 10.74 16.33 0.30
CA SER A 112 10.81 17.68 -0.25
C SER A 112 10.40 18.77 0.77
N ALA A 113 9.57 18.43 1.76
CA ALA A 113 9.06 19.34 2.77
C ALA A 113 9.75 19.24 4.16
N LYS A 114 10.91 18.57 4.23
CA LYS A 114 11.78 18.55 5.41
C LYS A 114 12.65 19.80 5.49
#